data_AF-A0A915A0F0-F1
#
_entry.id   AF-A0A915A0F0-F1
#
_cell.length_a   1.000
_cell.length_b   1.000
_cell.length_c   1.000
_cell.angle_alpha   90.00
_cell.angle_beta   90.00
_cell.angle_gamma   90.00
#
_symmetry.space_group_name_H-M   'P 1'
#
loop_
_entity.id
_entity.type
_entity.pdbx_description
1 polymer ?
#
loop_
_entity_poly.entity_id
_entity_poly.type
_entity_poly.pdbx_seq_one_letter_code
_entity_poly.pdbx_strand_id
1 'polypeptide(L)'
;MEMNESKAEVRIYKLCQLDPCVIHYDHPYTYLVVQVQVGKQEAHTHAVKATSESVCFNEEICLRLLWPTVARKVIFRLLDKNGSEALAEAVLSLKQCQGDDECSPLFGPAFVNFHRIEEPDEPSPAVRFVGRALVEFDCAEEDRVRDHCSIPDEEAKYADYIQGRCEYVLLCSFSDANYIHPMFRKKNISFNVSLGPFGNTAYKTAVSAHRTISVTPAYSGIKYYGIAWGNQKPICEIQCAWENIERRIGRCNAVQHVANVIDTLVNMAVRETNGCGAVASHICDALHRSLFLLGFIIESMLMYTSWLVRLDRRARERLSFAANTRLDSARMMRIKSKACETRATFRRLRFRFGGTRSIIEVALDRLRDAAHLLNLLALDSQMSIPHVLVTMNSGSESLAYAKVPITEIFYSGDKNLKGTYCGYTRAVAMEQIRIKASEKEVRLLCLIPLHVLELEKFLPGHFEQLYRICGLTHRTCSSKIALMNVSTQVEVLQLRFIHQIIVICRNFHKASDECFHAS
;
A
#
# COMPACT_ATOMS: atom_id res chain seq x y z
N MET A 1 4.48 25.89 -29.81
CA MET A 1 5.35 24.79 -29.38
C MET A 1 5.44 23.84 -30.54
N GLU A 2 6.61 23.74 -31.17
CA GLU A 2 6.88 22.67 -32.12
C GLU A 2 6.76 21.33 -31.39
N MET A 3 5.97 20.42 -31.95
CA MET A 3 5.85 19.06 -31.42
C MET A 3 7.04 18.26 -31.94
N ASN A 4 8.11 18.18 -31.15
CA ASN A 4 9.22 17.31 -31.49
C ASN A 4 8.83 15.84 -31.26
N GLU A 5 9.09 15.00 -32.25
CA GLU A 5 8.92 13.56 -32.13
C GLU A 5 9.86 13.06 -31.03
N SER A 6 9.27 12.63 -29.92
CA SER A 6 10.01 12.22 -28.74
C SER A 6 9.84 10.72 -28.55
N LYS A 7 10.74 10.08 -27.81
CA LYS A 7 10.64 8.65 -27.52
C LYS A 7 10.38 8.45 -26.04
N ALA A 8 9.52 7.49 -25.71
CA ALA A 8 9.46 6.97 -24.36
C ALA A 8 10.24 5.65 -24.32
N GLU A 9 11.24 5.62 -23.46
CA GLU A 9 12.03 4.43 -23.16
C GLU A 9 11.34 3.68 -22.03
N VAL A 10 11.13 2.38 -22.24
CA VAL A 10 10.56 1.50 -21.23
C VAL A 10 11.51 0.34 -21.00
N ARG A 11 12.06 0.26 -19.80
CA ARG A 11 12.94 -0.81 -19.37
C ARG A 11 12.16 -1.80 -18.52
N ILE A 12 12.22 -3.07 -18.91
CA ILE A 12 11.53 -4.17 -18.25
C ILE A 12 12.60 -5.13 -17.75
N TYR A 13 12.85 -5.08 -16.44
CA TYR A 13 13.91 -5.85 -15.81
C TYR A 13 13.45 -7.30 -15.58
N LYS A 14 12.42 -7.49 -14.76
CA LYS A 14 11.95 -8.81 -14.35
C LYS A 14 10.50 -8.84 -13.90
N LEU A 15 9.85 -9.98 -14.10
CA LEU A 15 8.61 -10.38 -13.45
C LEU A 15 8.90 -11.20 -12.19
N CYS A 16 8.09 -11.01 -11.15
CA CYS A 16 8.22 -11.64 -9.84
C CYS A 16 6.85 -12.04 -9.29
N GLN A 17 6.84 -13.04 -8.40
CA GLN A 17 5.65 -13.50 -7.69
C GLN A 17 4.52 -13.86 -8.67
N LEU A 18 4.87 -14.54 -9.76
CA LEU A 18 3.92 -14.93 -10.80
C LEU A 18 2.97 -16.03 -10.32
N ASP A 19 1.68 -15.89 -10.64
CA ASP A 19 0.65 -16.90 -10.40
C ASP A 19 1.03 -18.20 -11.12
N PRO A 20 1.04 -19.36 -10.44
CA PRO A 20 1.26 -20.66 -11.07
C PRO A 20 0.37 -20.94 -12.27
N CYS A 21 -0.86 -20.41 -12.30
CA CYS A 21 -1.76 -20.54 -13.45
C CYS A 21 -1.25 -19.82 -14.70
N VAL A 22 -0.47 -18.75 -14.56
CA VAL A 22 0.16 -18.04 -15.69
C VAL A 22 1.42 -18.76 -16.16
N ILE A 23 2.20 -19.29 -15.23
CA ILE A 23 3.42 -20.06 -15.54
C ILE A 23 3.10 -21.32 -16.34
N HIS A 24 1.99 -21.99 -16.01
CA HIS A 24 1.53 -23.23 -16.63
C HIS A 24 0.27 -23.03 -17.50
N TYR A 25 0.05 -21.83 -18.03
CA TYR A 25 -1.09 -21.53 -18.92
C TYR A 25 -1.02 -22.39 -20.20
N ASP A 26 0.10 -22.34 -20.91
CA ASP A 26 0.41 -23.25 -22.00
C ASP A 26 1.22 -24.44 -21.45
N HIS A 27 0.67 -25.66 -21.53
CA HIS A 27 1.37 -26.84 -21.04
C HIS A 27 2.59 -27.17 -21.93
N PRO A 28 3.80 -27.44 -21.39
CA PRO A 28 4.19 -27.46 -19.98
C PRO A 28 4.66 -26.13 -19.38
N TYR A 29 4.96 -25.12 -20.20
CA TYR A 29 5.35 -23.77 -19.78
C TYR A 29 4.86 -22.71 -20.77
N THR A 30 4.42 -21.58 -20.24
CA THR A 30 4.05 -20.40 -21.04
C THR A 30 5.28 -19.59 -21.42
N TYR A 31 5.31 -19.08 -22.64
CA TYR A 31 6.23 -18.03 -23.05
C TYR A 31 5.50 -16.70 -22.89
N LEU A 32 6.04 -15.84 -22.04
CA LEU A 32 5.42 -14.57 -21.67
C LEU A 32 6.02 -13.43 -22.48
N VAL A 33 5.14 -12.54 -22.94
CA VAL A 33 5.50 -11.27 -23.58
C VAL A 33 4.91 -10.14 -22.73
N VAL A 34 5.70 -9.10 -22.47
CA VAL A 34 5.19 -7.87 -21.85
C VAL A 34 4.89 -6.87 -22.96
N GLN A 35 3.61 -6.54 -23.12
CA GLN A 35 3.15 -5.45 -23.98
C GLN A 35 3.07 -4.16 -23.16
N VAL A 36 3.54 -3.05 -23.73
CA VAL A 36 3.40 -1.71 -23.15
C VAL A 36 2.65 -0.83 -24.13
N GLN A 37 1.55 -0.24 -23.68
CA GLN A 37 0.69 0.61 -24.48
C GLN A 37 0.56 2.01 -23.84
N VAL A 38 0.75 3.04 -24.68
CA VAL A 38 0.50 4.45 -24.33
C VAL A 38 -0.36 5.08 -25.42
N GLY A 39 -1.63 5.34 -25.09
CA GLY A 39 -2.61 5.80 -26.08
C GLY A 39 -2.83 4.74 -27.16
N LYS A 40 -2.49 5.05 -28.42
CA LYS A 40 -2.59 4.12 -29.56
C LYS A 40 -1.26 3.43 -29.90
N GLN A 41 -0.17 3.83 -29.26
CA GLN A 41 1.15 3.26 -29.53
C GLN A 41 1.39 2.09 -28.59
N GLU A 42 1.99 1.03 -29.12
CA GLU A 42 2.32 -0.17 -28.38
C GLU A 42 3.70 -0.71 -28.78
N ALA A 43 4.34 -1.37 -27.83
CA ALA A 43 5.62 -2.05 -27.99
C ALA A 43 5.61 -3.33 -27.16
N HIS A 44 6.43 -4.30 -27.57
CA HIS A 44 6.45 -5.64 -26.99
C HIS A 44 7.88 -6.05 -26.70
N THR A 45 8.08 -6.79 -25.60
CA THR A 45 9.33 -7.51 -25.35
C THR A 45 9.42 -8.75 -26.24
N HIS A 46 10.59 -9.39 -26.27
CA HIS A 46 10.68 -10.76 -26.74
C HIS A 46 9.94 -11.70 -25.79
N ALA A 47 9.58 -12.87 -26.33
CA ALA A 47 8.92 -13.91 -25.58
C ALA A 47 9.94 -14.64 -24.69
N VAL A 48 9.71 -14.63 -23.38
CA VAL A 48 10.59 -15.29 -22.40
C VAL A 48 9.86 -16.46 -21.76
N LYS A 49 10.52 -17.61 -21.68
CA LYS A 49 9.96 -18.82 -21.08
C LYS A 49 9.76 -18.64 -19.57
N ALA A 50 8.52 -18.77 -19.09
CA ALA A 50 8.22 -18.77 -17.66
C ALA A 50 8.52 -20.15 -17.05
N THR A 51 9.62 -20.24 -16.30
CA THR A 51 10.05 -21.48 -15.65
C THR A 51 9.90 -21.47 -14.13
N SER A 52 9.68 -20.29 -13.54
CA SER A 52 9.54 -20.11 -12.10
C SER A 52 8.66 -18.90 -11.79
N GLU A 53 8.43 -18.63 -10.50
CA GLU A 53 7.72 -17.44 -10.02
C GLU A 53 8.44 -16.12 -10.35
N SER A 54 9.68 -16.19 -10.85
CA SER A 54 10.46 -15.05 -11.33
C SER A 54 10.97 -15.29 -12.75
N VAL A 55 10.87 -14.27 -13.61
CA VAL A 55 11.33 -14.32 -15.00
C VAL A 55 12.06 -13.02 -15.32
N CYS A 56 13.30 -13.10 -15.82
CA CYS A 56 14.07 -11.92 -16.22
C CYS A 56 13.87 -11.64 -17.71
N PHE A 57 13.53 -10.39 -18.03
CA PHE A 57 13.47 -9.90 -19.42
C PHE A 57 14.76 -9.15 -19.74
N ASN A 58 15.12 -8.18 -18.90
CA ASN A 58 16.26 -7.28 -19.10
C ASN A 58 16.25 -6.64 -20.49
N GLU A 59 15.09 -6.11 -20.89
CA GLU A 59 14.87 -5.51 -22.20
C GLU A 59 14.46 -4.04 -22.06
N GLU A 60 14.99 -3.21 -22.95
CA GLU A 60 14.60 -1.84 -23.18
C GLU A 60 13.85 -1.76 -24.51
N ILE A 61 12.64 -1.22 -24.47
CA ILE A 61 11.78 -1.03 -25.64
C ILE A 61 11.42 0.45 -25.77
N CYS A 62 11.32 0.93 -27.01
CA CYS A 62 11.03 2.33 -27.30
C CYS A 62 9.63 2.49 -27.90
N LEU A 63 8.87 3.44 -27.37
CA LEU A 63 7.59 3.89 -27.92
C LEU A 63 7.78 5.25 -28.60
N ARG A 64 7.42 5.37 -29.88
CA ARG A 64 7.39 6.65 -30.61
C ARG A 64 6.16 7.45 -30.16
N LEU A 65 6.36 8.47 -29.33
CA LEU A 65 5.28 9.25 -28.72
C LEU A 65 5.49 10.74 -28.95
N LEU A 66 4.41 11.45 -29.28
CA LEU A 66 4.43 12.90 -29.30
C LEU A 66 4.21 13.42 -27.88
N TRP A 67 5.17 14.19 -27.38
CA TRP A 67 5.08 14.89 -26.10
C TRP A 67 4.80 16.39 -26.32
N PRO A 68 3.88 17.01 -25.55
CA PRO A 68 3.04 16.40 -24.51
C PRO A 68 1.96 15.45 -25.09
N THR A 69 1.75 14.29 -24.46
CA THR A 69 0.72 13.33 -24.87
C THR A 69 -0.64 13.64 -24.26
N VAL A 70 -1.72 13.34 -24.97
CA VAL A 70 -3.08 13.31 -24.41
C VAL A 70 -3.37 12.05 -23.60
N ALA A 71 -2.51 11.03 -23.72
CA ALA A 71 -2.63 9.80 -22.94
C ALA A 71 -2.50 10.11 -21.44
N ARG A 72 -3.34 9.46 -20.64
CA ARG A 72 -3.36 9.64 -19.17
C ARG A 72 -2.71 8.49 -18.41
N LYS A 73 -2.45 7.38 -19.10
CA LYS A 73 -2.06 6.11 -18.53
C LYS A 73 -1.05 5.41 -19.43
N VAL A 74 -0.15 4.66 -18.81
CA VAL A 74 0.64 3.60 -19.42
C VAL A 74 0.01 2.28 -18.99
N ILE A 75 -0.26 1.39 -19.94
CA ILE A 75 -0.88 0.09 -19.69
C ILE A 75 0.16 -0.98 -20.02
N PHE A 76 0.43 -1.85 -19.05
CA PHE A 76 1.28 -3.02 -19.23
C PHE A 76 0.39 -4.26 -19.27
N ARG A 77 0.59 -5.16 -20.24
CA ARG A 77 -0.11 -6.45 -20.32
C ARG A 77 0.84 -7.62 -20.39
N LEU A 78 0.49 -8.70 -19.70
CA LEU A 78 1.14 -10.00 -19.87
C LEU A 78 0.38 -10.77 -20.94
N LEU A 79 1.05 -11.10 -22.03
CA LEU A 79 0.50 -11.88 -23.13
C LEU A 79 1.17 -13.26 -23.19
N ASP A 80 0.48 -14.22 -23.79
CA ASP A 80 1.08 -15.47 -24.26
C ASP A 80 1.95 -15.22 -25.52
N LYS A 81 2.70 -16.24 -25.96
CA LYS A 81 3.55 -16.14 -27.16
C LYS A 81 2.78 -15.82 -28.45
N ASN A 82 1.51 -16.18 -28.52
CA ASN A 82 0.70 -15.96 -29.71
C ASN A 82 0.18 -14.51 -29.74
N GLY A 83 0.30 -13.79 -28.61
CA GLY A 83 -0.18 -12.41 -28.46
C GLY A 83 -1.69 -12.30 -28.59
N SER A 84 -2.41 -13.43 -28.52
CA SER A 84 -3.85 -13.48 -28.82
C SER A 84 -4.70 -13.07 -27.63
N GLU A 85 -4.21 -13.29 -26.40
CA GLU A 85 -4.96 -13.06 -25.18
C GLU A 85 -4.08 -12.45 -24.09
N ALA A 86 -4.62 -11.45 -23.40
CA ALA A 86 -3.94 -10.79 -22.29
C ALA A 86 -4.31 -11.48 -20.97
N LEU A 87 -3.31 -12.07 -20.33
CA LEU A 87 -3.46 -12.84 -19.08
C LEU A 87 -3.61 -11.93 -17.85
N ALA A 88 -2.99 -10.74 -17.88
CA ALA A 88 -3.04 -9.78 -16.80
C ALA A 88 -2.69 -8.37 -17.28
N GLU A 89 -3.14 -7.36 -16.52
CA GLU A 89 -2.88 -5.95 -16.79
C GLU A 89 -2.37 -5.21 -15.54
N ALA A 90 -1.47 -4.25 -15.75
CA ALA A 90 -1.08 -3.24 -14.78
C ALA A 90 -1.23 -1.86 -15.41
N VAL A 91 -1.75 -0.89 -14.65
CA VAL A 91 -2.03 0.46 -15.14
C VAL A 91 -1.28 1.49 -14.30
N LEU A 92 -0.49 2.32 -14.96
CA LEU A 92 0.25 3.43 -14.36
C LEU A 92 -0.37 4.76 -14.78
N SER A 93 -0.63 5.66 -13.83
CA SER A 93 -1.14 7.01 -14.14
C SER A 93 0.00 7.97 -14.45
N LEU A 94 0.01 8.53 -15.67
CA LEU A 94 1.03 9.51 -16.09
C LEU A 94 0.99 10.79 -15.25
N LYS A 95 -0.19 11.19 -14.74
CA LYS A 95 -0.35 12.36 -13.85
C LYS A 95 0.48 12.23 -12.56
N GLN A 96 0.68 11.03 -12.07
CA GLN A 96 1.42 10.75 -10.84
C GLN A 96 2.92 10.54 -11.06
N CYS A 97 3.35 10.50 -12.32
CA CYS A 97 4.72 10.22 -12.75
C CYS A 97 5.45 11.48 -13.22
N GLN A 98 5.06 12.68 -12.79
CA GLN A 98 5.72 13.91 -13.23
C GLN A 98 7.09 14.07 -12.56
N GLY A 99 8.15 14.16 -13.37
CA GLY A 99 9.52 14.45 -12.94
C GLY A 99 9.77 15.93 -12.60
N ASP A 100 11.03 16.32 -12.55
CA ASP A 100 11.47 17.68 -12.16
C ASP A 100 10.96 18.78 -13.12
N ASP A 101 10.85 18.49 -14.42
CA ASP A 101 10.48 19.47 -15.45
C ASP A 101 8.95 19.62 -15.68
N GLU A 102 8.11 19.03 -14.83
CA GLU A 102 6.62 18.94 -14.91
C GLU A 102 6.03 18.35 -16.22
N CYS A 103 6.76 18.38 -17.34
CA CYS A 103 6.32 17.99 -18.68
C CYS A 103 6.67 16.55 -19.07
N SER A 104 7.77 15.98 -18.57
CA SER A 104 8.22 14.63 -18.93
C SER A 104 7.90 13.62 -17.82
N PRO A 105 7.09 12.58 -18.12
CA PRO A 105 6.83 11.54 -17.16
C PRO A 105 8.04 10.63 -16.96
N LEU A 106 8.25 10.26 -15.70
CA LEU A 106 9.36 9.49 -15.20
C LEU A 106 8.83 8.50 -14.15
N PHE A 107 9.21 7.24 -14.23
CA PHE A 107 8.84 6.22 -13.27
C PHE A 107 9.95 5.19 -13.13
N GLY A 108 10.20 4.77 -11.89
CA GLY A 108 11.04 3.62 -11.62
C GLY A 108 12.56 3.89 -11.68
N PRO A 109 13.37 2.82 -11.56
CA PRO A 109 12.97 1.41 -11.45
C PRO A 109 12.07 1.13 -10.24
N ALA A 110 10.84 0.64 -10.47
CA ALA A 110 9.86 0.36 -9.42
C ALA A 110 8.87 -0.74 -9.85
N PHE A 111 8.26 -1.40 -8.87
CA PHE A 111 7.31 -2.48 -9.14
C PHE A 111 5.94 -1.95 -9.55
N VAL A 112 5.38 -2.50 -10.63
CA VAL A 112 3.96 -2.40 -11.00
C VAL A 112 3.27 -3.73 -10.73
N ASN A 113 2.05 -3.68 -10.19
CA ASN A 113 1.28 -4.86 -9.79
C ASN A 113 0.31 -5.29 -10.90
N PHE A 114 0.47 -6.50 -11.43
CA PHE A 114 -0.42 -7.11 -12.41
C PHE A 114 -1.61 -7.78 -11.74
N HIS A 115 -2.79 -7.51 -12.29
CA HIS A 115 -4.04 -8.13 -11.89
C HIS A 115 -4.71 -8.76 -13.11
N ARG A 116 -5.48 -9.82 -12.90
CA ARG A 116 -6.18 -10.50 -14.00
C ARG A 116 -7.19 -9.54 -14.65
N ILE A 117 -7.29 -9.61 -15.97
CA ILE A 117 -8.16 -8.72 -16.77
C ILE A 117 -9.62 -9.13 -16.61
N GLU A 118 -10.52 -8.15 -16.64
CA GLU A 118 -11.96 -8.42 -16.67
C GLU A 118 -12.38 -8.97 -18.02
N GLU A 119 -12.71 -10.26 -18.07
CA GLU A 119 -13.48 -10.80 -19.17
C GLU A 119 -14.97 -10.48 -18.97
N PRO A 120 -15.70 -10.07 -20.02
CA PRO A 120 -17.09 -9.64 -19.93
C PRO A 120 -18.06 -10.73 -19.41
N ASP A 121 -17.67 -12.01 -19.47
CA ASP A 121 -18.48 -13.17 -19.07
C ASP A 121 -17.91 -13.95 -17.87
N GLU A 122 -16.72 -13.61 -17.35
CA GLU A 122 -16.13 -14.24 -16.15
C GLU A 122 -16.38 -13.41 -14.89
N PRO A 123 -16.46 -14.06 -13.71
CA PRO A 123 -16.64 -13.33 -12.47
C PRO A 123 -15.46 -12.40 -12.17
N SER A 124 -15.72 -11.09 -12.10
CA SER A 124 -14.72 -9.99 -12.08
C SER A 124 -13.34 -10.41 -11.55
N PRO A 125 -12.41 -10.78 -12.46
CA PRO A 125 -11.03 -11.14 -12.16
C PRO A 125 -10.15 -9.95 -11.76
N ALA A 126 -10.62 -8.69 -11.86
CA ALA A 126 -9.90 -7.42 -11.57
C ALA A 126 -9.32 -7.28 -10.15
N VAL A 127 -9.51 -8.33 -9.36
CA VAL A 127 -9.18 -8.43 -7.95
C VAL A 127 -8.03 -9.41 -7.73
N ARG A 128 -7.82 -10.34 -8.66
CA ARG A 128 -6.81 -11.38 -8.51
C ARG A 128 -5.44 -10.85 -8.88
N PHE A 129 -4.57 -10.75 -7.89
CA PHE A 129 -3.15 -10.49 -8.07
C PHE A 129 -2.49 -11.63 -8.87
N VAL A 130 -1.80 -11.28 -9.95
CA VAL A 130 -1.13 -12.23 -10.86
C VAL A 130 0.39 -12.19 -10.73
N GLY A 131 0.95 -11.05 -10.35
CA GLY A 131 2.39 -10.88 -10.16
C GLY A 131 2.81 -9.42 -10.24
N ARG A 132 4.10 -9.15 -10.30
CA ARG A 132 4.65 -7.79 -10.40
C ARG A 132 5.78 -7.72 -11.42
N ALA A 133 5.92 -6.60 -12.12
CA ALA A 133 7.10 -6.31 -12.93
C ALA A 133 7.90 -5.18 -12.30
N LEU A 134 9.22 -5.32 -12.25
CA LEU A 134 10.12 -4.19 -12.04
C LEU A 134 10.34 -3.50 -13.38
N VAL A 135 9.86 -2.26 -13.49
CA VAL A 135 9.92 -1.47 -14.72
C VAL A 135 10.43 -0.07 -14.47
N GLU A 136 10.95 0.54 -15.52
CA GLU A 136 11.30 1.95 -15.58
C GLU A 136 10.72 2.54 -16.86
N PHE A 137 10.22 3.75 -16.78
CA PHE A 137 9.61 4.48 -17.87
C PHE A 137 10.18 5.89 -17.84
N ASP A 138 10.86 6.29 -18.91
CA ASP A 138 11.47 7.61 -19.05
C ASP A 138 11.13 8.21 -20.41
N CYS A 139 10.94 9.53 -20.44
CA CYS A 139 10.72 10.29 -21.66
C CYS A 139 11.95 11.15 -21.90
N ALA A 140 12.94 10.57 -22.57
CA ALA A 140 14.18 11.25 -22.93
C ALA A 140 14.10 11.80 -24.37
N GLU A 141 14.66 13.00 -24.58
CA GLU A 141 14.89 13.59 -25.90
C GLU A 141 16.16 13.01 -26.55
N GLU A 142 16.40 11.71 -26.44
CA GLU A 142 17.57 11.08 -27.04
C GLU A 142 17.28 10.52 -28.44
N ASP A 143 18.21 10.78 -29.36
CA ASP A 143 18.21 10.35 -30.75
C ASP A 143 18.61 8.86 -30.89
N ARG A 144 18.05 7.99 -30.03
CA ARG A 144 18.35 6.54 -30.08
C ARG A 144 17.70 5.92 -31.30
N VAL A 145 18.51 5.33 -32.18
CA VAL A 145 18.05 4.74 -33.45
C VAL A 145 17.29 3.41 -33.25
N ARG A 146 17.49 2.72 -32.13
CA ARG A 146 16.95 1.35 -31.93
C ARG A 146 15.62 1.35 -31.20
N ASP A 147 14.67 0.59 -31.74
CA ASP A 147 13.36 0.37 -31.11
C ASP A 147 13.44 -0.68 -29.97
N HIS A 148 14.55 -1.44 -29.89
CA HIS A 148 14.77 -2.53 -28.95
C HIS A 148 16.26 -2.68 -28.57
N CYS A 149 16.57 -2.82 -27.28
CA CYS A 149 17.91 -3.04 -26.73
C CYS A 149 17.87 -4.00 -25.53
N SER A 150 18.97 -4.72 -25.28
CA SER A 150 19.15 -5.44 -24.01
C SER A 150 19.70 -4.50 -22.93
N ILE A 151 19.21 -4.63 -21.70
CA ILE A 151 19.74 -3.92 -20.53
C ILE A 151 21.11 -4.53 -20.18
N PRO A 152 22.17 -3.73 -19.95
CA PRO A 152 23.48 -4.26 -19.57
C PRO A 152 23.42 -5.11 -18.30
N ASP A 153 24.17 -6.22 -18.25
CA ASP A 153 24.16 -7.16 -17.11
C ASP A 153 24.51 -6.48 -15.78
N GLU A 154 25.42 -5.50 -15.79
CA GLU A 154 25.74 -4.71 -14.60
C GLU A 154 24.52 -3.94 -14.09
N GLU A 155 23.73 -3.33 -14.99
CA GLU A 155 22.48 -2.65 -14.64
C GLU A 155 21.40 -3.64 -14.15
N ALA A 156 21.27 -4.78 -14.85
CA ALA A 156 20.31 -5.82 -14.53
C ALA A 156 20.54 -6.44 -13.14
N LYS A 157 21.81 -6.60 -12.70
CA LYS A 157 22.14 -7.06 -11.34
C LYS A 157 21.55 -6.17 -10.25
N TYR A 158 21.34 -4.88 -10.52
CA TYR A 158 20.77 -3.99 -9.51
C TYR A 158 19.29 -4.21 -9.25
N ALA A 159 18.57 -4.82 -10.21
CA ALA A 159 17.17 -5.21 -10.04
C ALA A 159 16.96 -6.13 -8.82
N ASP A 160 17.96 -6.96 -8.50
CA ASP A 160 17.90 -7.87 -7.36
C ASP A 160 18.04 -7.14 -6.01
N TYR A 161 18.78 -6.03 -5.94
CA TYR A 161 18.84 -5.22 -4.73
C TYR A 161 17.51 -4.53 -4.42
N ILE A 162 16.77 -4.10 -5.46
CA ILE A 162 15.44 -3.48 -5.30
C ILE A 162 14.44 -4.48 -4.72
N GLN A 163 14.58 -5.77 -5.05
CA GLN A 163 13.72 -6.83 -4.50
C GLN A 163 14.04 -7.17 -3.04
N GLY A 164 15.10 -6.60 -2.45
CA GLY A 164 15.57 -6.91 -1.09
C GLY A 164 14.43 -7.08 -0.09
N ARG A 165 14.31 -8.26 0.52
CA ARG A 165 13.12 -8.67 1.27
C ARG A 165 13.24 -8.28 2.74
N CYS A 166 12.39 -7.37 3.19
CA CYS A 166 12.07 -7.16 4.60
C CYS A 166 10.87 -8.04 4.95
N GLU A 167 10.90 -8.66 6.12
CA GLU A 167 9.77 -9.40 6.66
C GLU A 167 8.76 -8.42 7.28
N TYR A 168 7.48 -8.68 7.01
CA TYR A 168 6.36 -7.95 7.56
C TYR A 168 5.29 -8.93 8.05
N VAL A 169 4.48 -8.47 8.99
CA VAL A 169 3.32 -9.21 9.47
C VAL A 169 2.10 -8.34 9.27
N LEU A 170 1.12 -8.88 8.53
CA LEU A 170 -0.20 -8.28 8.40
C LEU A 170 -1.14 -8.93 9.42
N LEU A 171 -1.60 -8.13 10.38
CA LEU A 171 -2.62 -8.53 11.34
C LEU A 171 -3.96 -7.92 10.93
N CYS A 172 -5.01 -8.74 10.86
CA CYS A 172 -6.37 -8.34 10.53
C CYS A 172 -7.35 -8.95 11.53
N SER A 173 -8.20 -8.18 12.18
CA SER A 173 -9.27 -8.71 13.05
C SER A 173 -10.66 -8.26 12.60
N PHE A 174 -11.61 -9.19 12.67
CA PHE A 174 -12.98 -8.97 12.24
C PHE A 174 -13.88 -8.70 13.45
N SER A 175 -14.60 -7.57 13.46
CA SER A 175 -15.61 -7.29 14.49
C SER A 175 -16.87 -8.11 14.26
N ASP A 176 -17.54 -7.81 13.15
CA ASP A 176 -18.81 -8.32 12.67
C ASP A 176 -18.86 -8.14 11.14
N ALA A 177 -19.79 -8.78 10.46
CA ALA A 177 -20.08 -8.53 9.05
C ALA A 177 -21.55 -8.14 8.94
N ASN A 178 -21.82 -6.90 8.56
CA ASN A 178 -23.16 -6.34 8.50
C ASN A 178 -23.59 -6.06 7.07
N TYR A 179 -24.88 -5.80 6.86
CA TYR A 179 -25.45 -5.44 5.56
C TYR A 179 -25.27 -6.50 4.46
N ILE A 180 -25.14 -7.79 4.83
CA ILE A 180 -25.05 -8.88 3.87
C ILE A 180 -26.35 -8.97 3.08
N HIS A 181 -26.24 -8.95 1.75
CA HIS A 181 -27.41 -8.96 0.87
C HIS A 181 -28.26 -10.25 1.03
N PRO A 182 -29.61 -10.17 1.03
CA PRO A 182 -30.50 -11.32 1.23
C PRO A 182 -30.31 -12.49 0.28
N MET A 183 -29.73 -12.27 -0.90
CA MET A 183 -29.43 -13.35 -1.84
C MET A 183 -28.44 -14.39 -1.29
N PHE A 184 -27.63 -14.02 -0.30
CA PHE A 184 -26.66 -14.91 0.33
C PHE A 184 -27.13 -15.53 1.65
N ARG A 185 -28.41 -15.36 2.02
CA ARG A 185 -28.97 -15.84 3.29
C ARG A 185 -28.79 -17.34 3.57
N LYS A 186 -28.64 -18.17 2.53
CA LYS A 186 -28.43 -19.62 2.64
C LYS A 186 -26.98 -20.04 2.33
N LYS A 187 -26.10 -19.10 1.95
CA LYS A 187 -24.70 -19.40 1.65
C LYS A 187 -23.92 -19.50 2.95
N ASN A 188 -22.89 -20.35 2.96
CA ASN A 188 -21.96 -20.45 4.06
C ASN A 188 -20.79 -19.50 3.81
N ILE A 189 -20.76 -18.37 4.50
CA ILE A 189 -19.89 -17.24 4.18
C ILE A 189 -18.61 -17.28 5.01
N SER A 190 -17.46 -17.16 4.37
CA SER A 190 -16.16 -16.93 5.01
C SER A 190 -15.44 -15.76 4.36
N PHE A 191 -14.54 -15.11 5.09
CA PHE A 191 -13.71 -14.04 4.57
C PHE A 191 -12.26 -14.48 4.47
N ASN A 192 -11.58 -14.15 3.36
CA ASN A 192 -10.14 -14.34 3.22
C ASN A 192 -9.45 -12.98 3.17
N VAL A 193 -8.25 -12.90 3.74
CA VAL A 193 -7.36 -11.74 3.67
C VAL A 193 -6.13 -12.16 2.89
N SER A 194 -5.70 -11.36 1.93
CA SER A 194 -4.44 -11.58 1.22
C SER A 194 -3.72 -10.27 0.93
N LEU A 195 -2.40 -10.36 0.74
CA LEU A 195 -1.54 -9.27 0.30
C LEU A 195 -0.65 -9.82 -0.80
N GLY A 196 -1.01 -9.55 -2.05
CA GLY A 196 -0.39 -10.16 -3.23
C GLY A 196 -0.42 -11.70 -3.16
N PRO A 197 0.74 -12.39 -3.15
CA PRO A 197 0.78 -13.85 -3.04
C PRO A 197 0.55 -14.37 -1.62
N PHE A 198 0.76 -13.55 -0.59
CA PHE A 198 0.67 -13.98 0.82
C PHE A 198 -0.78 -14.03 1.29
N GLY A 199 -1.20 -15.16 1.88
CA GLY A 199 -2.60 -15.42 2.22
C GLY A 199 -3.48 -15.72 0.99
N ASN A 200 -2.88 -15.82 -0.20
CA ASN A 200 -3.56 -16.20 -1.43
C ASN A 200 -3.33 -17.69 -1.73
N THR A 201 -4.41 -18.45 -1.78
CA THR A 201 -4.38 -19.91 -1.99
C THR A 201 -3.85 -20.33 -3.36
N ALA A 202 -3.76 -19.41 -4.32
CA ALA A 202 -3.15 -19.67 -5.62
C ALA A 202 -1.63 -19.85 -5.55
N TYR A 203 -0.99 -19.33 -4.50
CA TYR A 203 0.46 -19.28 -4.36
C TYR A 203 0.92 -20.22 -3.26
N LYS A 204 2.11 -20.80 -3.44
CA LYS A 204 2.77 -21.59 -2.40
C LYS A 204 3.55 -20.66 -1.48
N THR A 205 2.86 -20.02 -0.54
CA THR A 205 3.47 -19.17 0.49
C THR A 205 3.49 -19.86 1.86
N ALA A 206 4.17 -19.24 2.84
CA ALA A 206 4.19 -19.72 4.21
C ALA A 206 2.76 -19.87 4.77
N VAL A 207 2.57 -20.88 5.62
CA VAL A 207 1.26 -21.14 6.25
C VAL A 207 0.84 -19.91 7.06
N SER A 208 -0.33 -19.37 6.75
CA SER A 208 -0.88 -18.17 7.39
C SER A 208 -2.32 -18.39 7.81
N ALA A 209 -2.71 -17.78 8.92
CA ALA A 209 -4.12 -17.70 9.31
C ALA A 209 -4.76 -16.60 8.48
N HIS A 210 -5.28 -16.92 7.30
CA HIS A 210 -5.73 -15.91 6.33
C HIS A 210 -7.23 -15.97 6.03
N ARG A 211 -7.98 -16.85 6.71
CA ARG A 211 -9.40 -17.12 6.46
C ARG A 211 -10.19 -17.22 7.76
N THR A 212 -11.40 -16.66 7.78
CA THR A 212 -12.37 -16.86 8.86
C THR A 212 -13.09 -18.20 8.73
N ILE A 213 -13.64 -18.72 9.83
CA ILE A 213 -14.58 -19.83 9.75
C ILE A 213 -15.78 -19.46 8.87
N SER A 214 -16.32 -20.44 8.15
CA SER A 214 -17.52 -20.25 7.34
C SER A 214 -18.76 -20.28 8.24
N VAL A 215 -19.60 -19.26 8.13
CA VAL A 215 -20.84 -19.11 8.92
C VAL A 215 -22.00 -18.72 8.01
N THR A 216 -23.18 -19.29 8.26
CA THR A 216 -24.42 -18.85 7.62
C THR A 216 -24.90 -17.53 8.23
N PRO A 217 -25.16 -16.48 7.44
CA PRO A 217 -25.61 -15.19 7.96
C PRO A 217 -26.97 -15.28 8.68
N ALA A 218 -27.12 -14.54 9.78
CA ALA A 218 -28.37 -14.40 10.51
C ALA A 218 -29.15 -13.17 10.04
N TYR A 219 -30.48 -13.26 10.01
CA TYR A 219 -31.34 -12.14 9.62
C TYR A 219 -31.27 -11.02 10.68
N SER A 220 -31.02 -9.78 10.26
CA SER A 220 -30.83 -8.65 11.19
C SER A 220 -32.14 -8.04 11.69
N GLY A 221 -33.30 -8.58 11.31
CA GLY A 221 -34.62 -8.08 11.72
C GLY A 221 -35.25 -7.03 10.79
N ILE A 222 -34.50 -6.47 9.83
CA ILE A 222 -35.00 -5.38 8.96
C ILE A 222 -35.05 -5.79 7.49
N LYS A 223 -33.89 -5.99 6.88
CA LYS A 223 -33.75 -6.25 5.44
C LYS A 223 -32.50 -7.04 5.12
N TYR A 224 -31.41 -6.80 5.84
CA TYR A 224 -30.12 -7.41 5.58
C TYR A 224 -29.83 -8.56 6.54
N TYR A 225 -28.75 -9.27 6.24
CA TYR A 225 -28.21 -10.31 7.10
C TYR A 225 -26.88 -9.83 7.71
N GLY A 226 -26.45 -10.50 8.76
CA GLY A 226 -25.16 -10.25 9.37
C GLY A 226 -24.55 -11.48 10.03
N ILE A 227 -23.25 -11.39 10.31
CA ILE A 227 -22.49 -12.36 11.08
C ILE A 227 -21.95 -11.61 12.28
N ALA A 228 -22.42 -11.97 13.47
CA ALA A 228 -21.92 -11.43 14.73
C ALA A 228 -20.97 -12.45 15.35
N TRP A 229 -19.66 -12.18 15.32
CA TRP A 229 -18.68 -13.10 15.92
C TRP A 229 -18.60 -12.96 17.44
N GLY A 230 -19.09 -11.84 18.00
CA GLY A 230 -19.16 -11.60 19.43
C GLY A 230 -17.79 -11.74 20.11
N ASN A 231 -17.66 -12.69 21.04
CA ASN A 231 -16.41 -12.94 21.77
C ASN A 231 -15.40 -13.81 20.98
N GLN A 232 -15.80 -14.39 19.84
CA GLN A 232 -14.95 -15.27 19.02
C GLN A 232 -14.53 -14.55 17.73
N LYS A 233 -14.02 -13.33 17.85
CA LYS A 233 -13.57 -12.51 16.72
C LYS A 233 -12.47 -13.22 15.94
N PRO A 234 -12.65 -13.50 14.64
CA PRO A 234 -11.61 -14.06 13.80
C PRO A 234 -10.43 -13.10 13.72
N ILE A 235 -9.23 -13.67 13.78
CA ILE A 235 -7.97 -12.96 13.58
C ILE A 235 -7.24 -13.65 12.43
N CYS A 236 -6.81 -12.84 11.47
CA CYS A 236 -5.91 -13.25 10.43
C CYS A 236 -4.50 -12.69 10.69
N GLU A 237 -3.51 -13.53 10.53
CA GLU A 237 -2.09 -13.23 10.67
C GLU A 237 -1.37 -13.77 9.44
N ILE A 238 -0.80 -12.87 8.65
CA ILE A 238 -0.15 -13.18 7.38
C ILE A 238 1.29 -12.68 7.46
N GLN A 239 2.22 -13.61 7.54
CA GLN A 239 3.64 -13.33 7.35
C GLN A 239 3.92 -13.11 5.87
N CYS A 240 4.56 -12.00 5.56
CA CYS A 240 4.84 -11.60 4.19
C CYS A 240 6.22 -10.94 4.08
N ALA A 241 6.75 -10.88 2.87
CA ALA A 241 8.06 -10.32 2.61
C ALA A 241 8.02 -9.40 1.40
N TRP A 242 8.49 -8.16 1.60
CA TRP A 242 8.44 -7.09 0.63
C TRP A 242 9.68 -6.21 0.70
N GLU A 243 9.90 -5.40 -0.32
CA GLU A 243 10.90 -4.34 -0.31
C GLU A 243 10.74 -3.37 0.88
N ASN A 244 11.85 -2.73 1.28
CA ASN A 244 11.83 -1.78 2.39
C ASN A 244 11.18 -0.45 1.96
N ILE A 245 9.87 -0.34 2.16
CA ILE A 245 9.09 0.85 1.79
C ILE A 245 8.89 1.86 2.92
N GLU A 246 9.42 1.60 4.12
CA GLU A 246 9.13 2.33 5.37
C GLU A 246 9.26 3.86 5.20
N ARG A 247 10.33 4.31 4.54
CA ARG A 247 10.55 5.73 4.27
C ARG A 247 9.55 6.30 3.27
N ARG A 248 9.23 5.55 2.21
CA ARG A 248 8.29 5.96 1.16
C ARG A 248 6.89 6.13 1.76
N ILE A 249 6.40 5.09 2.41
CA ILE A 249 5.06 5.10 3.01
C ILE A 249 4.95 6.09 4.17
N GLY A 250 5.99 6.22 5.01
CA GLY A 250 6.01 7.20 6.09
C GLY A 250 5.89 8.64 5.58
N ARG A 251 6.52 8.97 4.44
CA ARG A 251 6.37 10.29 3.80
C ARG A 251 4.95 10.53 3.31
N CYS A 252 4.38 9.55 2.59
CA CYS A 252 2.99 9.62 2.14
C CYS A 252 2.04 9.83 3.32
N ASN A 253 2.23 9.06 4.38
CA ASN A 253 1.40 9.12 5.59
C ASN A 253 1.55 10.46 6.33
N ALA A 254 2.76 11.04 6.40
CA ALA A 254 2.96 12.35 6.99
C ALA A 254 2.17 13.44 6.25
N VAL A 255 2.23 13.44 4.92
CA VAL A 255 1.48 14.39 4.09
C VAL A 255 -0.04 14.16 4.25
N GLN A 256 -0.47 12.90 4.22
CA GLN A 256 -1.87 12.51 4.40
C GLN A 256 -2.40 12.90 5.79
N HIS A 257 -1.59 12.77 6.83
CA HIS A 257 -1.95 13.14 8.20
C HIS A 257 -2.30 14.63 8.30
N VAL A 258 -1.50 15.51 7.67
CA VAL A 258 -1.81 16.95 7.63
C VAL A 258 -3.11 17.22 6.88
N ALA A 259 -3.31 16.59 5.72
CA ALA A 259 -4.54 16.72 4.95
C ALA A 259 -5.76 16.34 5.81
N ASN A 260 -5.71 15.18 6.48
CA ASN A 260 -6.79 14.69 7.33
C ASN A 260 -7.09 15.62 8.52
N VAL A 261 -6.05 16.17 9.15
CA VAL A 261 -6.22 17.15 10.25
C VAL A 261 -6.94 18.40 9.75
N ILE A 262 -6.53 18.93 8.59
CA ILE A 262 -7.19 20.09 7.98
C ILE A 262 -8.64 19.77 7.65
N ASP A 263 -8.90 18.68 6.93
CA ASP A 263 -10.24 18.28 6.50
C ASP A 263 -11.17 18.07 7.71
N THR A 264 -10.69 17.44 8.78
CA THR A 264 -11.47 17.20 9.99
C THR A 264 -11.87 18.53 10.65
N LEU A 265 -10.93 19.45 10.84
CA LEU A 265 -11.18 20.73 11.51
C LEU A 265 -12.02 21.68 10.65
N VAL A 266 -11.82 21.68 9.32
CA VAL A 266 -12.66 22.42 8.38
C VAL A 266 -14.08 21.88 8.40
N ASN A 267 -14.26 20.56 8.39
CA ASN A 267 -15.60 19.95 8.44
C ASN A 267 -16.33 20.27 9.75
N MET A 268 -15.61 20.29 10.88
CA MET A 268 -16.18 20.75 12.15
C MET A 268 -16.56 22.23 12.09
N ALA A 269 -15.69 23.10 11.56
CA ALA A 269 -15.97 24.53 11.40
C ALA A 269 -17.20 24.80 10.52
N VAL A 270 -17.40 24.02 9.45
CA VAL A 270 -18.53 24.17 8.52
C VAL A 270 -19.85 23.69 9.13
N ARG A 271 -19.81 22.67 9.99
CA ARG A 271 -21.00 22.13 10.68
C ARG A 271 -21.36 22.91 11.94
N GLU A 272 -20.48 23.80 12.38
CA GLU A 272 -20.65 24.57 13.60
C GLU A 272 -21.78 25.60 13.47
N THR A 273 -22.65 25.64 14.49
CA THR A 273 -23.82 26.53 14.54
C THR A 273 -23.74 27.54 15.69
N ASN A 274 -22.77 27.41 16.60
CA ASN A 274 -22.61 28.26 17.78
C ASN A 274 -21.99 29.65 17.49
N GLY A 275 -22.13 30.15 16.26
CA GLY A 275 -21.70 31.48 15.84
C GLY A 275 -20.25 31.59 15.37
N CYS A 276 -19.89 32.77 14.84
CA CYS A 276 -18.60 33.02 14.19
C CYS A 276 -17.37 32.78 15.08
N GLY A 277 -17.51 32.96 16.40
CA GLY A 277 -16.41 32.71 17.35
C GLY A 277 -16.03 31.23 17.44
N ALA A 278 -17.01 30.34 17.47
CA ALA A 278 -16.77 28.89 17.50
C ALA A 278 -16.15 28.39 16.18
N VAL A 279 -16.67 28.88 15.04
CA VAL A 279 -16.08 28.63 13.70
C VAL A 279 -14.62 29.11 13.66
N ALA A 280 -14.35 30.31 14.16
CA ALA A 280 -13.01 30.88 14.20
C ALA A 280 -12.05 30.05 15.06
N SER A 281 -12.53 29.47 16.17
CA SER A 281 -11.73 28.58 17.02
C SER A 281 -11.26 27.33 16.26
N HIS A 282 -12.16 26.63 15.56
CA HIS A 282 -11.82 25.46 14.75
C HIS A 282 -10.80 25.79 13.66
N ILE A 283 -10.95 26.94 13.00
CA ILE A 283 -10.01 27.43 11.97
C ILE A 283 -8.64 27.76 12.58
N CYS A 284 -8.62 28.41 13.75
CA CYS A 284 -7.38 28.75 14.44
C CYS A 284 -6.62 27.47 14.83
N ASP A 285 -7.32 26.45 15.32
CA ASP A 285 -6.74 25.14 15.63
C ASP A 285 -6.21 24.44 14.37
N ALA A 286 -6.98 24.47 13.27
CA ALA A 286 -6.54 23.96 11.97
C ALA A 286 -5.23 24.61 11.51
N LEU A 287 -5.15 25.94 11.56
CA LEU A 287 -3.94 26.68 11.21
C LEU A 287 -2.80 26.33 12.15
N HIS A 288 -3.03 26.26 13.46
CA HIS A 288 -1.99 25.96 14.45
C HIS A 288 -1.38 24.57 14.23
N ARG A 289 -2.21 23.53 14.20
CA ARG A 289 -1.76 22.13 14.05
C ARG A 289 -1.10 21.89 12.70
N SER A 290 -1.69 22.42 11.63
CA SER A 290 -1.13 22.28 10.29
C SER A 290 0.23 22.96 10.15
N LEU A 291 0.43 24.13 10.77
CA LEU A 291 1.72 24.80 10.77
C LEU A 291 2.83 23.97 11.42
N PHE A 292 2.52 23.32 12.55
CA PHE A 292 3.44 22.43 13.24
C PHE A 292 3.79 21.22 12.37
N LEU A 293 2.77 20.52 11.86
CA LEU A 293 2.97 19.30 11.07
C LEU A 293 3.63 19.56 9.70
N LEU A 294 3.32 20.69 9.05
CA LEU A 294 4.05 21.12 7.85
C LEU A 294 5.53 21.37 8.16
N GLY A 295 5.86 21.85 9.37
CA GLY A 295 7.24 21.93 9.83
C GLY A 295 7.92 20.57 9.92
N PHE A 296 7.25 19.60 10.52
CA PHE A 296 7.73 18.22 10.58
C PHE A 296 8.01 17.63 9.19
N ILE A 297 7.10 17.82 8.21
CA ILE A 297 7.31 17.38 6.83
C ILE A 297 8.57 18.03 6.25
N ILE A 298 8.71 19.36 6.36
CA ILE A 298 9.86 20.09 5.80
C ILE A 298 11.17 19.59 6.41
N GLU A 299 11.22 19.42 7.73
CA GLU A 299 12.40 18.95 8.45
C GLU A 299 12.76 17.51 8.11
N SER A 300 11.77 16.61 8.03
CA SER A 300 11.96 15.22 7.62
C SER A 300 12.55 15.12 6.20
N MET A 301 12.04 15.91 5.25
CA MET A 301 12.60 15.96 3.89
C MET A 301 13.99 16.61 3.86
N LEU A 302 14.26 17.62 4.70
CA LEU A 302 15.60 18.22 4.83
C LEU A 302 16.64 17.24 5.38
N MET A 303 16.32 16.55 6.47
CA MET A 303 17.18 15.50 7.04
C MET A 303 17.53 14.46 5.98
N TYR A 304 16.56 14.09 5.15
CA TYR A 304 16.78 13.14 4.08
C TYR A 304 17.72 13.65 2.99
N THR A 305 17.47 14.85 2.47
CA THR A 305 18.35 15.46 1.46
C THR A 305 19.77 15.66 2.00
N SER A 306 19.91 16.04 3.28
CA SER A 306 21.21 16.16 3.94
C SER A 306 21.92 14.82 4.11
N TRP A 307 21.19 13.77 4.49
CA TRP A 307 21.74 12.41 4.57
C TRP A 307 22.22 11.91 3.20
N LEU A 308 21.42 12.11 2.14
CA LEU A 308 21.81 11.75 0.78
C LEU A 308 23.08 12.46 0.34
N VAL A 309 23.20 13.77 0.59
CA VAL A 309 24.39 14.56 0.21
C VAL A 309 25.66 14.09 0.93
N ARG A 310 25.54 13.60 2.17
CA ARG A 310 26.68 13.08 2.97
C ARG A 310 27.20 11.72 2.49
N LEU A 311 26.43 10.98 1.72
CA LEU A 311 26.88 9.73 1.12
C LEU A 311 27.88 10.02 -0.01
N ASP A 312 28.90 9.17 -0.15
CA ASP A 312 29.79 9.24 -1.29
C ASP A 312 29.02 9.06 -2.61
N ARG A 313 29.61 9.48 -3.75
CA ARG A 313 28.94 9.47 -5.04
C ARG A 313 28.48 8.07 -5.47
N ARG A 314 29.31 7.04 -5.24
CA ARG A 314 29.02 5.65 -5.64
C ARG A 314 27.94 5.03 -4.76
N ALA A 315 27.96 5.33 -3.46
CA ALA A 315 26.91 4.93 -2.51
C ALA A 315 25.59 5.61 -2.84
N ARG A 316 25.61 6.89 -3.24
CA ARG A 316 24.43 7.61 -3.75
C ARG A 316 23.87 6.99 -5.02
N GLU A 317 24.70 6.73 -6.02
CA GLU A 317 24.30 6.12 -7.30
C GLU A 317 23.71 4.71 -7.08
N ARG A 318 24.33 3.91 -6.19
CA ARG A 318 23.81 2.58 -5.81
C ARG A 318 22.49 2.65 -5.02
N LEU A 319 22.37 3.58 -4.07
CA LEU A 319 21.17 3.77 -3.25
C LEU A 319 20.05 4.51 -3.99
N SER A 320 20.36 5.30 -5.01
CA SER A 320 19.35 5.88 -5.90
C SER A 320 18.69 4.78 -6.72
N PHE A 321 19.47 3.86 -7.27
CA PHE A 321 18.91 2.69 -7.95
C PHE A 321 18.15 1.73 -7.00
N ALA A 322 18.66 1.46 -5.79
CA ALA A 322 18.06 0.48 -4.89
C ALA A 322 16.89 1.00 -4.00
N ALA A 323 16.79 2.32 -3.78
CA ALA A 323 15.82 2.87 -2.81
C ALA A 323 15.39 4.34 -3.03
N ASN A 324 15.87 5.05 -4.06
CA ASN A 324 15.44 6.43 -4.40
C ASN A 324 15.51 6.72 -5.89
N THR A 325 14.42 6.44 -6.59
CA THR A 325 14.36 6.75 -8.02
C THR A 325 14.52 8.24 -8.28
N ARG A 326 14.79 8.60 -9.53
CA ARG A 326 14.79 10.02 -9.95
C ARG A 326 13.42 10.67 -9.63
N LEU A 327 12.31 9.95 -9.81
CA LEU A 327 10.98 10.42 -9.44
C LEU A 327 10.84 10.61 -7.92
N ASP A 328 11.45 9.78 -7.07
CA ASP A 328 11.42 9.98 -5.61
C ASP A 328 12.05 11.31 -5.19
N SER A 329 13.16 11.66 -5.84
CA SER A 329 13.87 12.92 -5.61
C SER A 329 13.01 14.12 -6.03
N ALA A 330 12.44 14.06 -7.24
CA ALA A 330 11.54 15.08 -7.77
C ALA A 330 10.30 15.27 -6.87
N ARG A 331 9.64 14.17 -6.51
CA ARG A 331 8.46 14.17 -5.63
C ARG A 331 8.79 14.76 -4.26
N MET A 332 9.91 14.38 -3.67
CA MET A 332 10.33 14.93 -2.37
C MET A 332 10.56 16.44 -2.44
N MET A 333 11.23 16.94 -3.48
CA MET A 333 11.45 18.37 -3.69
C MET A 333 10.13 19.11 -3.90
N ARG A 334 9.21 18.54 -4.68
CA ARG A 334 7.86 19.08 -4.89
C ARG A 334 7.06 19.15 -3.59
N ILE A 335 7.02 18.07 -2.80
CA ILE A 335 6.33 18.03 -1.50
C ILE A 335 6.91 19.09 -0.57
N LYS A 336 8.24 19.18 -0.46
CA LYS A 336 8.92 20.18 0.38
C LYS A 336 8.57 21.60 -0.06
N SER A 337 8.66 21.89 -1.36
CA SER A 337 8.36 23.21 -1.92
C SER A 337 6.92 23.62 -1.61
N LYS A 338 5.95 22.74 -1.91
CA LYS A 338 4.52 22.99 -1.62
C LYS A 338 4.21 23.07 -0.14
N ALA A 339 4.87 22.28 0.71
CA ALA A 339 4.73 22.40 2.15
C ALA A 339 5.25 23.77 2.66
N CYS A 340 6.37 24.27 2.13
CA CYS A 340 6.88 25.61 2.44
C CYS A 340 5.91 26.72 2.02
N GLU A 341 5.39 26.67 0.79
CA GLU A 341 4.41 27.63 0.26
C GLU A 341 3.13 27.65 1.13
N THR A 342 2.57 26.48 1.44
CA THR A 342 1.40 26.33 2.30
C THR A 342 1.68 26.85 3.71
N ARG A 343 2.84 26.50 4.30
CA ARG A 343 3.23 26.95 5.63
C ARG A 343 3.36 28.47 5.70
N ALA A 344 3.95 29.09 4.68
CA ALA A 344 4.04 30.55 4.60
C ALA A 344 2.66 31.22 4.49
N THR A 345 1.76 30.63 3.71
CA THR A 345 0.37 31.09 3.57
C THR A 345 -0.39 31.00 4.89
N PHE A 346 -0.30 29.88 5.59
CA PHE A 346 -0.95 29.68 6.88
C PHE A 346 -0.39 30.61 7.97
N ARG A 347 0.92 30.91 7.96
CA ARG A 347 1.51 31.90 8.87
C ARG A 347 0.92 33.29 8.67
N ARG A 348 0.82 33.73 7.41
CA ARG A 348 0.21 35.03 7.06
C ARG A 348 -1.27 35.09 7.40
N LEU A 349 -2.00 33.98 7.22
CA LEU A 349 -3.42 33.90 7.61
C LEU A 349 -3.56 33.99 9.12
N ARG A 350 -2.80 33.19 9.88
CA ARG A 350 -2.83 33.19 11.34
C ARG A 350 -2.53 34.56 11.94
N PHE A 351 -1.55 35.29 11.42
CA PHE A 351 -1.24 36.65 11.89
C PHE A 351 -2.39 37.64 11.66
N ARG A 352 -3.10 37.51 10.54
CA ARG A 352 -4.23 38.38 10.18
C ARG A 352 -5.58 37.88 10.71
N PHE A 353 -5.61 36.73 11.39
CA PHE A 353 -6.86 36.06 11.73
C PHE A 353 -7.54 36.77 12.89
N GLY A 354 -8.42 37.72 12.57
CA GLY A 354 -9.21 38.49 13.53
C GLY A 354 -10.64 37.97 13.76
N GLY A 355 -10.99 36.80 13.23
CA GLY A 355 -12.34 36.21 13.38
C GLY A 355 -13.46 36.95 12.66
N THR A 356 -13.14 37.92 11.79
CA THR A 356 -14.14 38.58 10.95
C THR A 356 -14.64 37.63 9.86
N ARG A 357 -15.91 37.78 9.45
CA ARG A 357 -16.57 36.88 8.50
C ARG A 357 -15.81 36.73 7.19
N SER A 358 -15.32 37.83 6.61
CA SER A 358 -14.55 37.81 5.37
C SER A 358 -13.22 37.04 5.50
N ILE A 359 -12.56 37.13 6.65
CA ILE A 359 -11.30 36.41 6.90
C ILE A 359 -11.56 34.93 7.19
N ILE A 360 -12.68 34.60 7.84
CA ILE A 360 -13.14 33.21 8.05
C ILE A 360 -13.34 32.52 6.70
N GLU A 361 -14.07 33.14 5.78
CA GLU A 361 -14.35 32.58 4.44
C GLU A 361 -13.04 32.33 3.67
N VAL A 362 -12.14 33.33 3.63
CA VAL A 362 -10.83 33.18 3.00
C VAL A 362 -9.99 32.09 3.66
N ALA A 363 -10.01 31.97 4.98
CA ALA A 363 -9.24 30.95 5.69
C ALA A 363 -9.76 29.53 5.39
N LEU A 364 -11.08 29.34 5.35
CA LEU A 364 -11.70 28.06 5.00
C LEU A 364 -11.33 27.63 3.59
N ASP A 365 -11.38 28.53 2.62
CA ASP A 365 -11.02 28.21 1.23
C ASP A 365 -9.54 27.83 1.13
N ARG A 366 -8.64 28.58 1.79
CA ARG A 366 -7.21 28.26 1.78
C ARG A 366 -6.88 26.95 2.49
N LEU A 367 -7.63 26.60 3.54
CA LEU A 367 -7.49 25.30 4.20
C LEU A 367 -7.97 24.17 3.28
N ARG A 368 -9.12 24.31 2.61
CA ARG A 368 -9.63 23.31 1.65
C ARG A 368 -8.69 23.11 0.48
N ASP A 369 -8.19 24.19 -0.11
CA ASP A 369 -7.20 24.15 -1.21
C ASP A 369 -5.95 23.38 -0.78
N ALA A 370 -5.46 23.67 0.43
CA ALA A 370 -4.29 23.00 0.98
C ALA A 370 -4.54 21.51 1.25
N ALA A 371 -5.68 21.15 1.84
CA ALA A 371 -6.04 19.75 2.06
C ALA A 371 -6.15 19.00 0.73
N HIS A 372 -6.79 19.59 -0.29
CA HIS A 372 -6.86 19.00 -1.62
C HIS A 372 -5.47 18.79 -2.23
N LEU A 373 -4.60 19.79 -2.18
CA LEU A 373 -3.23 19.69 -2.66
C LEU A 373 -2.42 18.62 -1.92
N LEU A 374 -2.50 18.57 -0.59
CA LEU A 374 -1.79 17.59 0.23
C LEU A 374 -2.29 16.17 -0.03
N ASN A 375 -3.60 15.97 -0.20
CA ASN A 375 -4.17 14.68 -0.62
C ASN A 375 -3.58 14.23 -1.97
N LEU A 376 -3.43 15.13 -2.95
CA LEU A 376 -2.80 14.78 -4.23
C LEU A 376 -1.31 14.44 -4.09
N LEU A 377 -0.59 15.15 -3.21
CA LEU A 377 0.84 14.91 -2.95
C LEU A 377 1.10 13.62 -2.17
N ALA A 378 0.14 13.15 -1.36
CA ALA A 378 0.25 11.91 -0.61
C ALA A 378 0.19 10.66 -1.51
N LEU A 379 -0.42 10.76 -2.70
CA LEU A 379 -0.52 9.65 -3.66
C LEU A 379 0.82 9.37 -4.35
N ASP A 380 1.37 8.18 -4.15
CA ASP A 380 2.65 7.74 -4.74
C ASP A 380 2.45 6.60 -5.74
N SER A 381 2.81 6.85 -7.00
CA SER A 381 2.69 5.89 -8.10
C SER A 381 3.66 4.72 -8.00
N GLN A 382 4.76 4.90 -7.26
CA GLN A 382 5.79 3.88 -7.05
C GLN A 382 5.57 3.10 -5.74
N MET A 383 4.35 3.11 -5.19
CA MET A 383 3.99 2.19 -4.11
C MET A 383 3.92 0.75 -4.62
N SER A 384 4.96 0.00 -4.29
CA SER A 384 5.24 -1.32 -4.85
C SER A 384 4.44 -2.46 -4.21
N ILE A 385 4.13 -2.39 -2.92
CA ILE A 385 3.30 -3.38 -2.23
C ILE A 385 1.83 -3.16 -2.63
N PRO A 386 1.10 -4.21 -3.05
CA PRO A 386 -0.30 -4.09 -3.46
C PRO A 386 -1.22 -3.77 -2.27
N HIS A 387 -2.49 -3.49 -2.55
CA HIS A 387 -3.50 -3.35 -1.50
C HIS A 387 -3.76 -4.69 -0.79
N VAL A 388 -4.12 -4.63 0.49
CA VAL A 388 -4.68 -5.78 1.18
C VAL A 388 -6.04 -6.06 0.56
N LEU A 389 -6.25 -7.31 0.18
CA LEU A 389 -7.49 -7.78 -0.39
C LEU A 389 -8.27 -8.57 0.66
N VAL A 390 -9.51 -8.15 0.92
CA VAL A 390 -10.47 -8.91 1.73
C VAL A 390 -11.53 -9.46 0.82
N THR A 391 -11.64 -10.78 0.68
CA THR A 391 -12.67 -11.41 -0.16
C THR A 391 -13.73 -12.11 0.68
N MET A 392 -15.00 -11.95 0.31
CA MET A 392 -16.12 -12.70 0.86
C MET A 392 -16.38 -13.90 -0.03
N ASN A 393 -16.37 -15.10 0.53
CA ASN A 393 -16.41 -16.35 -0.22
C ASN A 393 -17.52 -17.27 0.29
N SER A 394 -18.03 -18.14 -0.59
CA SER A 394 -18.86 -19.30 -0.26
C SER A 394 -18.25 -20.55 -0.89
N GLY A 395 -17.56 -21.35 -0.08
CA GLY A 395 -16.74 -22.45 -0.60
C GLY A 395 -15.57 -21.92 -1.42
N SER A 396 -15.48 -22.30 -2.70
CA SER A 396 -14.47 -21.83 -3.65
C SER A 396 -14.90 -20.57 -4.42
N GLU A 397 -16.16 -20.16 -4.33
CA GLU A 397 -16.72 -19.02 -5.06
C GLU A 397 -16.46 -17.70 -4.30
N SER A 398 -15.85 -16.72 -4.97
CA SER A 398 -15.71 -15.36 -4.45
C SER A 398 -16.93 -14.51 -4.82
N LEU A 399 -17.56 -13.91 -3.81
CA LEU A 399 -18.83 -13.19 -3.92
C LEU A 399 -18.65 -11.67 -3.90
N ALA A 400 -17.69 -11.20 -3.11
CA ALA A 400 -17.41 -9.78 -2.90
C ALA A 400 -15.94 -9.56 -2.56
N TYR A 401 -15.49 -8.32 -2.70
CA TYR A 401 -14.15 -7.95 -2.28
C TYR A 401 -14.07 -6.53 -1.74
N ALA A 402 -13.00 -6.25 -1.01
CA ALA A 402 -12.59 -4.90 -0.66
C ALA A 402 -11.07 -4.76 -0.76
N LYS A 403 -10.61 -3.65 -1.30
CA LYS A 403 -9.19 -3.28 -1.39
C LYS A 403 -8.88 -2.28 -0.28
N VAL A 404 -7.94 -2.61 0.60
CA VAL A 404 -7.45 -1.72 1.66
C VAL A 404 -6.02 -1.27 1.33
N PRO A 405 -5.80 0.03 1.06
CA PRO A 405 -4.46 0.57 0.83
C PRO A 405 -3.53 0.35 2.01
N ILE A 406 -2.30 -0.09 1.74
CA ILE A 406 -1.29 -0.28 2.78
C ILE A 406 -0.90 1.03 3.49
N THR A 407 -1.00 2.17 2.80
CA THR A 407 -0.78 3.52 3.37
C THR A 407 -1.71 3.81 4.54
N GLU A 408 -2.90 3.21 4.56
CA GLU A 408 -3.87 3.42 5.62
C GLU A 408 -3.58 2.60 6.87
N ILE A 409 -2.76 1.55 6.78
CA ILE A 409 -2.61 0.51 7.79
C ILE A 409 -1.15 0.24 8.18
N PHE A 410 -0.21 0.94 7.57
CA PHE A 410 1.20 0.74 7.85
C PHE A 410 1.55 1.22 9.26
N TYR A 411 2.21 0.36 10.03
CA TYR A 411 2.64 0.68 11.38
C TYR A 411 3.93 1.51 11.38
N SER A 412 3.96 2.51 12.26
CA SER A 412 5.18 3.23 12.63
C SER A 412 5.13 3.59 14.11
N GLY A 413 6.29 3.58 14.77
CA GLY A 413 6.43 4.10 16.14
C GLY A 413 6.18 5.61 16.21
N ASP A 414 6.39 6.34 15.11
CA ASP A 414 6.03 7.76 14.99
C ASP A 414 4.59 7.89 14.49
N LYS A 415 3.74 8.52 15.31
CA LYS A 415 2.33 8.78 14.99
C LYS A 415 2.13 9.57 13.70
N ASN A 416 3.08 10.42 13.33
CA ASN A 416 3.00 11.22 12.11
C ASN A 416 3.32 10.41 10.84
N LEU A 417 3.98 9.25 10.97
CA LEU A 417 4.35 8.38 9.84
C LEU A 417 3.43 7.15 9.74
N LYS A 418 2.58 6.94 10.75
CA LYS A 418 1.65 5.82 10.85
C LYS A 418 0.46 6.00 9.90
N GLY A 419 -0.06 4.90 9.36
CA GLY A 419 -1.28 4.91 8.56
C GLY A 419 -2.50 5.36 9.37
N THR A 420 -3.40 6.11 8.72
CA THR A 420 -4.58 6.74 9.37
C THR A 420 -5.44 5.77 10.18
N TYR A 421 -5.56 4.52 9.72
CA TYR A 421 -6.39 3.48 10.32
C TYR A 421 -5.57 2.32 10.91
N CYS A 422 -4.25 2.46 11.01
CA CYS A 422 -3.39 1.49 11.66
C CYS A 422 -3.79 1.35 13.14
N GLY A 423 -4.23 0.15 13.52
CA GLY A 423 -4.66 -0.17 14.89
C GLY A 423 -6.04 0.38 15.27
N TYR A 424 -6.76 0.98 14.32
CA TYR A 424 -8.11 1.51 14.53
C TYR A 424 -9.17 0.69 13.81
N THR A 425 -10.36 0.69 14.40
CA THR A 425 -11.51 0.00 13.84
C THR A 425 -12.17 0.84 12.77
N ARG A 426 -12.40 0.26 11.59
CA ARG A 426 -13.15 0.95 10.51
C ARG A 426 -14.02 -0.01 9.72
N ALA A 427 -15.19 0.48 9.31
CA ALA A 427 -16.05 -0.22 8.37
C ALA A 427 -15.44 -0.19 6.96
N VAL A 428 -15.26 -1.38 6.37
CA VAL A 428 -14.83 -1.56 4.99
C VAL A 428 -16.02 -2.03 4.17
N ALA A 429 -16.38 -1.23 3.17
CA ALA A 429 -17.41 -1.54 2.19
C ALA A 429 -16.89 -2.58 1.19
N MET A 430 -17.70 -3.61 0.93
CA MET A 430 -17.39 -4.61 -0.09
C MET A 430 -18.17 -4.39 -1.37
N GLU A 431 -17.46 -4.51 -2.48
CA GLU A 431 -17.99 -4.47 -3.85
C GLU A 431 -18.34 -5.89 -4.31
N GLN A 432 -19.44 -6.03 -5.03
CA GLN A 432 -19.87 -7.30 -5.58
C GLN A 432 -18.94 -7.73 -6.72
N ILE A 433 -18.49 -8.99 -6.69
CA ILE A 433 -17.90 -9.63 -7.87
C ILE A 433 -19.07 -10.02 -8.76
N ARG A 434 -19.18 -9.42 -9.96
CA ARG A 434 -20.23 -9.81 -10.93
C ARG A 434 -20.06 -11.29 -11.22
N ILE A 435 -21.10 -12.12 -11.13
CA ILE A 435 -21.01 -13.56 -11.45
C ILE A 435 -21.62 -13.85 -12.83
N LYS A 436 -22.52 -12.98 -13.31
CA LYS A 436 -23.12 -13.02 -14.67
C LYS A 436 -23.48 -11.59 -15.13
N ALA A 437 -23.37 -11.32 -16.44
CA ALA A 437 -23.69 -10.03 -17.05
C ALA A 437 -25.16 -9.57 -16.84
N SER A 438 -26.07 -10.49 -16.54
CA SER A 438 -27.51 -10.21 -16.35
C SER A 438 -27.92 -9.88 -14.90
N GLU A 439 -27.01 -9.97 -13.92
CA GLU A 439 -27.33 -9.66 -12.53
C GLU A 439 -27.26 -8.15 -12.24
N LYS A 440 -28.25 -7.63 -11.51
CA LYS A 440 -28.25 -6.23 -11.07
C LYS A 440 -27.07 -5.97 -10.14
N GLU A 441 -26.26 -4.97 -10.49
CA GLU A 441 -25.12 -4.52 -9.70
C GLU A 441 -25.58 -3.98 -8.33
N VAL A 442 -25.06 -4.57 -7.25
CA VAL A 442 -25.23 -4.05 -5.89
C VAL A 442 -23.96 -3.32 -5.47
N ARG A 443 -24.04 -1.97 -5.38
CA ARG A 443 -22.90 -1.10 -5.05
C ARG A 443 -22.28 -1.33 -3.67
N LEU A 444 -23.03 -1.87 -2.71
CA LEU A 444 -22.54 -2.18 -1.37
C LEU A 444 -23.11 -3.53 -0.92
N LEU A 445 -22.24 -4.52 -0.80
CA LEU A 445 -22.67 -5.90 -0.55
C LEU A 445 -22.58 -6.31 0.93
N CYS A 446 -21.62 -5.75 1.65
CA CYS A 446 -21.37 -5.98 3.07
C CYS A 446 -20.52 -4.82 3.62
N LEU A 447 -20.68 -4.52 4.90
CA LEU A 447 -19.78 -3.67 5.68
C LEU A 447 -19.10 -4.53 6.74
N ILE A 448 -17.78 -4.62 6.69
CA ILE A 448 -16.97 -5.33 7.68
C ILE A 448 -16.18 -4.30 8.48
N PRO A 449 -16.48 -4.09 9.77
CA PRO A 449 -15.59 -3.32 10.61
C PRO A 449 -14.35 -4.16 10.95
N LEU A 450 -13.21 -3.78 10.37
CA LEU A 450 -11.90 -4.37 10.65
C LEU A 450 -11.31 -3.64 11.86
N HIS A 451 -11.03 -4.35 12.95
CA HIS A 451 -10.61 -3.76 14.24
C HIS A 451 -9.15 -3.32 14.27
N VAL A 452 -8.28 -4.13 13.67
CA VAL A 452 -6.83 -3.93 13.61
C VAL A 452 -6.43 -4.43 12.24
N LEU A 453 -6.09 -3.53 11.33
CA LEU A 453 -5.34 -3.86 10.13
C LEU A 453 -4.01 -3.15 10.25
N GLU A 454 -2.94 -3.91 10.49
CA GLU A 454 -1.60 -3.37 10.71
C GLU A 454 -0.60 -4.17 9.90
N LEU A 455 0.22 -3.47 9.12
CA LEU A 455 1.41 -4.04 8.49
C LEU A 455 2.63 -3.54 9.24
N GLU A 456 3.26 -4.42 10.02
CA GLU A 456 4.45 -4.10 10.82
C GLU A 456 5.66 -4.85 10.27
N LYS A 457 6.80 -4.16 10.22
CA LYS A 457 8.08 -4.78 9.85
C LYS A 457 8.58 -5.61 11.02
N PHE A 458 8.99 -6.85 10.74
CA PHE A 458 9.48 -7.75 11.78
C PHE A 458 10.70 -7.15 12.49
N LEU A 459 10.55 -6.94 13.80
CA LEU A 459 11.63 -6.57 14.72
C LEU A 459 11.57 -7.58 15.88
N PRO A 460 12.65 -8.33 16.15
CA PRO A 460 12.66 -9.29 17.26
C PRO A 460 12.27 -8.62 18.58
N GLY A 461 11.13 -9.00 19.17
CA GLY A 461 10.66 -8.51 20.49
C GLY A 461 9.39 -7.65 20.52
N HIS A 462 8.81 -7.22 19.39
CA HIS A 462 7.62 -6.32 19.38
C HIS A 462 6.25 -7.00 19.55
N PHE A 463 6.17 -8.33 19.41
CA PHE A 463 4.89 -9.06 19.48
C PHE A 463 4.16 -8.92 20.83
N GLU A 464 4.87 -8.74 21.94
CA GLU A 464 4.24 -8.58 23.26
C GLU A 464 3.37 -7.31 23.37
N GLN A 465 3.67 -6.26 22.60
CA GLN A 465 2.89 -5.02 22.61
C GLN A 465 1.62 -5.12 21.73
N LEU A 466 1.69 -5.82 20.61
CA LEU A 466 0.57 -6.03 19.69
C LEU A 466 -0.61 -6.76 20.35
N TYR A 467 -0.35 -7.84 21.10
CA TYR A 467 -1.43 -8.57 21.79
C TYR A 467 -2.09 -7.75 22.90
N ARG A 468 -1.36 -6.81 23.53
CA ARG A 468 -1.93 -5.86 24.51
C ARG A 468 -2.84 -4.82 23.85
N ILE A 469 -2.48 -4.32 22.65
CA ILE A 469 -3.30 -3.35 21.88
C ILE A 469 -4.61 -3.99 21.41
N CYS A 470 -4.57 -5.27 21.03
CA CYS A 470 -5.76 -6.02 20.61
C CYS A 470 -6.75 -6.35 21.74
N GLY A 471 -6.47 -6.00 23.00
CA GLY A 471 -7.33 -6.32 24.15
C GLY A 471 -7.47 -7.83 24.41
N LEU A 472 -6.59 -8.65 23.83
CA LEU A 472 -6.60 -10.11 23.97
C LEU A 472 -5.80 -10.49 25.21
N THR A 473 -6.49 -11.05 26.21
CA THR A 473 -5.80 -11.57 27.40
C THR A 473 -4.97 -12.81 27.03
N HIS A 474 -3.78 -12.90 27.62
CA HIS A 474 -2.69 -13.86 27.39
C HIS A 474 -3.06 -15.37 27.44
N ARG A 475 -4.32 -15.73 27.71
CA ARG A 475 -4.77 -17.10 27.98
C ARG A 475 -5.10 -17.94 26.75
N THR A 476 -5.29 -17.35 25.57
CA THR A 476 -5.65 -18.10 24.34
C THR A 476 -4.48 -18.41 23.39
N CYS A 477 -3.31 -17.78 23.58
CA CYS A 477 -2.15 -17.95 22.67
C CYS A 477 -1.02 -18.85 23.22
N SER A 478 -1.05 -19.23 24.49
CA SER A 478 0.03 -19.99 25.15
C SER A 478 0.20 -21.41 24.58
N SER A 479 -0.81 -21.98 23.94
CA SER A 479 -0.79 -23.34 23.39
C SER A 479 -0.25 -23.45 21.95
N LYS A 480 0.00 -22.34 21.24
CA LYS A 480 0.56 -22.37 19.87
C LYS A 480 2.02 -21.93 19.75
N ILE A 481 2.53 -21.12 20.69
CA ILE A 481 3.94 -20.70 20.71
C ILE A 481 4.87 -21.89 21.00
N ALA A 482 4.39 -22.92 21.70
CA ALA A 482 5.17 -24.13 22.00
C ALA A 482 5.41 -25.06 20.79
N LEU A 483 4.73 -24.86 19.65
CA LEU A 483 4.79 -25.79 18.51
C LEU A 483 5.61 -25.28 17.31
N MET A 484 6.13 -24.05 17.35
CA MET A 484 6.89 -23.46 16.22
C MET A 484 8.41 -23.42 16.40
N ASN A 485 8.96 -23.83 17.55
CA ASN A 485 10.40 -23.79 17.80
C ASN A 485 11.07 -25.16 17.60
N VAL A 486 11.15 -25.65 16.36
CA VAL A 486 12.09 -26.72 16.00
C VAL A 486 12.77 -26.39 14.66
N SER A 487 14.11 -26.43 14.69
CA SER A 487 15.09 -26.15 13.62
C SER A 487 15.51 -24.66 13.58
N THR A 488 16.75 -24.25 13.84
CA THR A 488 18.08 -24.86 13.63
C THR A 488 19.12 -24.22 14.57
N GLN A 489 20.18 -24.99 14.87
CA GLN A 489 21.42 -24.84 15.67
C GLN A 489 22.03 -23.48 16.14
N VAL A 490 21.33 -22.34 16.19
CA VAL A 490 21.88 -21.07 16.73
C VAL A 490 21.55 -20.85 18.23
N GLU A 491 20.76 -21.72 18.86
CA GLU A 491 20.09 -21.39 20.13
C GLU A 491 20.85 -21.62 21.45
N VAL A 492 22.09 -22.13 21.46
CA VAL A 492 22.76 -22.42 22.77
C VAL A 492 23.23 -21.14 23.50
N LEU A 493 23.46 -20.04 22.77
CA LEU A 493 23.87 -18.76 23.37
C LEU A 493 22.69 -17.88 23.79
N GLN A 494 21.55 -17.92 23.08
CA GLN A 494 20.36 -17.15 23.44
C GLN A 494 19.59 -17.75 24.62
N LEU A 495 19.56 -19.07 24.76
CA LEU A 495 18.90 -19.74 25.90
C LEU A 495 19.57 -19.42 27.25
N ARG A 496 20.90 -19.24 27.29
CA ARG A 496 21.61 -18.83 28.53
C ARG A 496 21.29 -17.39 28.94
N PHE A 497 21.12 -16.50 27.97
CA PHE A 497 20.80 -15.10 28.22
C PHE A 497 19.35 -14.93 28.70
N ILE A 498 18.41 -15.67 28.10
CA ILE A 498 17.00 -15.67 28.50
C ILE A 498 16.82 -16.33 29.88
N HIS A 499 17.54 -17.40 30.20
CA HIS A 499 17.50 -18.01 31.52
C HIS A 499 18.05 -17.08 32.62
N GLN A 500 19.13 -16.33 32.33
CA GLN A 500 19.63 -15.31 33.27
C GLN A 500 18.63 -14.17 33.50
N ILE A 501 17.96 -13.69 32.45
CA ILE A 501 16.93 -12.65 32.58
C ILE A 501 15.72 -13.17 33.38
N ILE A 502 15.27 -14.40 33.15
CA ILE A 502 14.15 -15.01 33.91
C ILE A 502 14.52 -15.18 35.39
N VAL A 503 15.76 -15.56 35.71
CA VAL A 503 16.23 -15.66 37.10
C VAL A 503 16.29 -14.28 37.76
N ILE A 504 16.76 -13.25 37.05
CA ILE A 504 16.80 -11.86 37.55
C ILE A 504 15.38 -11.34 37.79
N CYS A 505 14.44 -11.57 36.87
CA CYS A 505 13.05 -11.14 37.02
C CYS A 505 12.33 -11.89 38.15
N ARG A 506 12.58 -13.19 38.35
CA ARG A 506 12.02 -13.95 39.49
C ARG A 506 12.57 -13.48 40.83
N ASN A 507 13.85 -13.12 40.89
CA ASN A 507 14.45 -12.58 42.11
C ASN A 507 13.95 -11.16 42.42
N PHE A 508 13.68 -10.35 41.39
CA PHE A 508 13.05 -9.04 41.55
C PHE A 508 11.60 -9.13 42.07
N HIS A 509 10.85 -10.13 41.62
CA HIS A 509 9.46 -10.30 42.06
C HIS A 509 9.36 -10.87 43.49
N LYS A 510 10.28 -11.75 43.89
CA LYS A 510 10.39 -12.17 45.30
C LYS A 510 10.78 -11.01 46.23
N ALA A 511 11.69 -10.13 45.79
CA ALA A 511 12.08 -8.96 46.57
C ALA A 511 10.96 -7.91 46.68
N SER A 512 10.05 -7.81 45.71
CA SER A 512 8.89 -6.90 45.79
C SER A 512 7.79 -7.41 46.73
N ASP A 513 7.60 -8.73 46.82
CA ASP A 513 6.58 -9.33 47.69
C ASP A 513 7.01 -9.37 49.17
N GLU A 514 8.31 -9.47 49.45
CA GLU A 514 8.83 -9.40 50.83
C GLU A 514 8.78 -7.98 51.42
N CYS A 515 8.79 -6.93 50.60
CA CYS A 515 8.64 -5.54 51.06
C CYS A 515 7.18 -5.11 51.32
N PHE A 516 6.18 -5.85 50.81
CA PHE A 516 4.76 -5.51 50.99
C PHE A 516 4.11 -6.16 52.23
N HIS A 517 4.82 -7.06 52.91
CA HIS A 517 4.39 -7.69 54.17
C HIS A 517 5.10 -7.16 55.42
N ALA A 518 5.95 -6.14 55.28
CA ALA A 518 6.60 -5.44 56.38
C ALA A 518 6.33 -3.93 56.29
N SER A 519 5.07 -3.53 56.42
CA SER A 519 4.64 -2.16 56.71
C SER A 519 3.37 -2.15 57.53
#